data_AF-A0A3M1I3N4-F1
#
_entry.id   AF-A0A3M1I3N4-F1
#
_cell.length_a   1.000
_cell.length_b   1.000
_cell.length_c   1.000
_cell.angle_alpha   90.00
_cell.angle_beta   90.00
_cell.angle_gamma   90.00
#
_symmetry.space_group_name_H-M   'P 1'
#
loop_
_entity.id
_entity.type
_entity.pdbx_description
1 polymer ?
#
loop_
_entity_poly.entity_id
_entity_poly.type
_entity_poly.pdbx_seq_one_letter_code
_entity_poly.pdbx_strand_id
1 'polypeptide(L)' 'MTTENGNSSWKVKTLALGAVIGALTGLGAAYLLVRRAEQKGEPLAITSSQGLRLGMLVVGLLRQIARFGEE' A
#
# COMPACT_ATOMS: atom_id res chain seq x y z
N MET A 1 -35.83 12.70 16.99
CA MET A 1 -34.72 13.07 16.09
C MET A 1 -33.93 11.80 15.83
N THR A 2 -34.14 11.19 14.68
CA THR A 2 -33.65 9.85 14.33
C THR A 2 -32.18 9.90 13.91
N THR A 3 -31.37 9.06 14.56
CA THR A 3 -29.96 8.82 14.25
C THR A 3 -29.83 7.95 13.01
N GLU A 4 -29.45 8.55 11.88
CA GLU A 4 -29.03 7.84 10.67
C GLU A 4 -27.48 7.76 10.68
N ASN A 5 -26.93 6.72 11.32
CA ASN A 5 -25.46 6.57 11.47
C ASN A 5 -24.95 5.16 11.08
N GLY A 6 -25.76 4.38 10.36
CA GLY A 6 -25.51 2.95 10.13
C GLY A 6 -24.66 2.60 8.90
N ASN A 7 -24.58 3.46 7.89
CA ASN A 7 -24.00 3.07 6.58
C ASN A 7 -22.67 3.76 6.22
N SER A 8 -22.37 4.93 6.80
CA SER A 8 -21.14 5.68 6.49
C SER A 8 -19.93 5.21 7.33
N SER A 9 -20.17 4.84 8.58
CA SER A 9 -19.11 4.53 9.55
C SER A 9 -18.26 3.32 9.14
N TRP A 10 -18.87 2.23 8.68
CA TRP A 10 -18.13 1.02 8.31
C TRP A 10 -17.26 1.24 7.06
N LYS A 11 -17.77 1.98 6.07
CA LYS A 11 -17.02 2.34 4.85
C LYS A 11 -15.82 3.21 5.19
N VAL A 12 -16.02 4.27 5.98
CA VAL A 12 -14.94 5.18 6.40
C VAL A 12 -13.91 4.44 7.27
N LYS A 13 -14.37 3.60 8.21
CA LYS A 13 -13.49 2.81 9.08
C LYS A 13 -12.64 1.81 8.29
N THR A 14 -13.22 1.11 7.31
CA THR A 14 -12.50 0.18 6.45
C THR A 14 -11.45 0.89 5.61
N LEU A 15 -11.80 2.03 5.00
CA LEU A 15 -10.86 2.84 4.23
C LEU A 15 -9.71 3.39 5.09
N ALA A 16 -10.03 3.92 6.29
CA ALA A 16 -9.03 4.43 7.22
C ALA A 16 -8.10 3.32 7.71
N LEU A 17 -8.64 2.14 8.05
CA LEU A 17 -7.84 1.00 8.47
C LEU A 17 -6.91 0.52 7.35
N GLY A 18 -7.44 0.38 6.13
CA GLY A 18 -6.65 0.01 4.96
C GLY A 18 -5.53 1.01 4.66
N ALA A 19 -5.82 2.31 4.76
CA ALA A 19 -4.82 3.36 4.56
C ALA A 19 -3.70 3.30 5.61
N VAL A 20 -4.03 3.09 6.89
CA VAL A 20 -3.03 2.94 7.96
C VAL A 20 -2.16 1.72 7.74
N ILE A 21 -2.77 0.56 7.43
CA ILE A 21 -2.02 -0.68 7.17
C ILE A 21 -1.11 -0.52 5.94
N GLY A 22 -1.63 0.05 4.86
CA GLY A 22 -0.87 0.31 3.64
C GLY A 22 0.31 1.25 3.87
N ALA A 23 0.10 2.33 4.62
CA ALA A 23 1.14 3.28 4.98
C ALA A 23 2.24 2.64 5.84
N LEU A 24 1.86 1.87 6.88
CA LEU A 24 2.83 1.15 7.71
C LEU A 24 3.63 0.12 6.92
N THR A 25 2.98 -0.60 6.02
CA THR A 25 3.63 -1.57 5.14
C THR A 25 4.62 -0.88 4.19
N GLY A 26 4.20 0.22 3.56
CA GLY A 26 5.06 1.03 2.68
C GLY A 26 6.25 1.62 3.42
N LEU A 27 6.04 2.14 4.62
CA LEU A 27 7.10 2.65 5.49
C LEU A 27 8.11 1.55 5.85
N GLY A 28 7.63 0.36 6.24
CA GLY A 28 8.49 -0.78 6.55
C GLY A 28 9.34 -1.22 5.36
N ALA A 29 8.76 -1.26 4.17
CA ALA A 29 9.50 -1.57 2.94
C ALA A 29 10.58 -0.52 2.65
N ALA A 30 10.26 0.77 2.77
CA ALA A 30 11.22 1.86 2.60
C ALA A 30 12.35 1.80 3.64
N TYR A 31 12.02 1.51 4.90
CA TYR A 31 13.00 1.34 5.97
C TYR A 31 13.97 0.18 5.69
N LEU A 32 13.45 -0.97 5.24
CA LEU A 32 14.29 -2.12 4.90
C LEU A 32 15.22 -1.81 3.72
N LEU A 33 14.73 -1.03 2.76
CA LEU A 33 15.48 -0.60 1.59
C LEU A 33 16.65 0.33 1.97
N VAL A 34 16.39 1.33 2.82
CA VAL A 34 17.42 2.24 3.36
C VAL A 34 18.44 1.45 4.16
N ARG A 35 18.00 0.60 5.07
CA ARG A 35 18.89 -0.22 5.91
C ARG A 35 19.78 -1.14 5.08
N ARG A 36 19.28 -1.69 3.97
CA ARG A 36 20.08 -2.49 3.03
C ARG A 36 21.13 -1.65 2.30
N ALA A 37 20.80 -0.42 1.91
CA ALA A 37 21.75 0.50 1.28
C ALA A 37 22.87 0.86 2.26
N GLU A 38 22.52 1.20 3.51
CA GLU A 38 23.48 1.46 4.59
C GLU A 38 24.41 0.28 4.86
N GLN A 39 23.87 -0.94 4.96
CA GLN A 39 24.67 -2.16 5.21
C GLN A 39 25.65 -2.49 4.07
N LYS A 40 25.29 -2.15 2.84
CA LYS A 40 26.12 -2.42 1.65
C LYS A 40 27.11 -1.29 1.35
N GLY A 41 26.97 -0.13 1.99
CA GLY A 41 27.76 1.06 1.68
C GLY A 41 27.52 1.60 0.27
N GLU A 42 26.46 1.16 -0.40
CA GLU A 42 26.09 1.57 -1.75
C GLU A 42 24.94 2.57 -1.69
N PRO A 43 24.97 3.65 -2.50
CA PRO A 43 23.86 4.58 -2.58
C PRO A 43 22.59 3.83 -3.04
N LEU A 44 21.43 4.29 -2.56
CA LEU A 44 20.16 3.70 -2.92
C LEU A 44 19.89 3.89 -4.42
N ALA A 45 20.30 2.93 -5.23
CA ALA A 45 20.14 2.93 -6.67
C ALA A 45 18.96 2.05 -7.08
N ILE A 46 17.74 2.58 -6.93
CA ILE A 46 16.57 1.99 -7.61
C ILE A 46 16.66 2.42 -9.08
N THR A 47 16.84 1.44 -9.98
CA THR A 47 16.81 1.74 -11.41
C THR A 47 15.37 2.02 -11.86
N SER A 48 15.20 2.78 -12.95
CA SER A 48 13.86 3.04 -13.52
C SER A 48 13.12 1.74 -13.86
N SER A 49 13.84 0.70 -14.29
CA SER A 49 13.28 -0.62 -14.58
C SER A 49 12.81 -1.37 -13.32
N GLN A 50 13.53 -1.25 -12.20
CA GLN A 50 13.11 -1.80 -10.91
C GLN A 50 11.89 -1.06 -10.36
N GLY A 51 11.87 0.27 -10.45
CA GLY A 51 10.72 1.10 -10.06
C GLY A 51 9.46 0.74 -10.85
N LEU A 52 9.57 0.61 -12.18
CA LEU A 52 8.47 0.18 -13.04
C LEU A 52 7.98 -1.23 -12.65
N ARG A 53 8.89 -2.18 -12.43
CA ARG A 53 8.52 -3.55 -12.04
C ARG A 53 7.81 -3.59 -10.70
N LEU A 54 8.26 -2.81 -9.71
CA LEU A 54 7.59 -2.67 -8.41
C LEU A 54 6.20 -2.03 -8.57
N GLY A 55 6.09 -0.96 -9.35
CA GLY A 55 4.80 -0.31 -9.65
C GLY A 55 3.81 -1.27 -10.31
N MET A 56 4.26 -2.07 -11.27
CA MET A 56 3.43 -3.08 -11.93
C MET A 56 2.92 -4.16 -10.97
N LEU A 57 3.71 -4.55 -9.96
CA LEU A 57 3.26 -5.48 -8.92
C LEU A 57 2.12 -4.87 -8.09
N VAL A 58 2.25 -3.60 -7.69
CA VAL A 58 1.19 -2.89 -6.96
C VAL A 58 -0.08 -2.78 -7.81
N VAL A 59 0.05 -2.42 -9.09
CA VAL A 59 -1.08 -2.36 -10.04
C VAL A 59 -1.74 -3.73 -10.19
N GLY A 60 -0.95 -4.80 -10.29
CA GLY A 60 -1.44 -6.18 -10.37
C GLY A 60 -2.28 -6.57 -9.15
N LEU A 61 -1.80 -6.23 -7.94
CA LEU A 61 -2.54 -6.45 -6.69
C LEU A 61 -3.86 -5.68 -6.67
N LEU A 62 -3.85 -4.40 -7.01
CA LEU A 62 -5.06 -3.57 -7.06
C LEU A 62 -6.07 -4.14 -8.05
N ARG A 63 -5.61 -4.57 -9.23
CA ARG A 63 -6.45 -5.24 -10.23
C ARG A 63 -7.06 -6.52 -9.70
N GLN A 64 -6.30 -7.34 -8.97
CA GLN A 64 -6.81 -8.59 -8.39
C GLN A 64 -7.91 -8.31 -7.36
N ILE A 65 -7.73 -7.32 -6.50
CA ILE A 65 -8.75 -6.92 -5.51
C ILE A 65 -10.01 -6.39 -6.21
N ALA A 66 -9.86 -5.59 -7.27
CA ALA A 66 -11.01 -5.07 -8.02
C ALA A 66 -11.89 -6.18 -8.62
N ARG A 67 -11.27 -7.28 -9.06
CA ARG A 67 -11.99 -8.44 -9.63
C ARG A 67 -12.74 -9.25 -8.58
N PHE A 68 -12.35 -9.20 -7.30
CA PHE A 68 -13.10 -9.89 -6.22
C PHE A 68 -14.49 -9.29 -5.94
N GLY A 69 -14.79 -8.10 -6.48
CA GLY A 69 -16.13 -7.50 -6.40
C GLY A 69 -17.00 -7.75 -7.64
N GLU A 70 -16.50 -8.47 -8.64
CA GLU A 70 -17.19 -8.75 -9.92
C GLU A 70 -17.81 -10.17 -9.98
N GLU A 71 -17.72 -10.95 -8.90
CA GLU A 71 -18.43 -12.23 -8.69
C GLU A 71 -19.55 -12.07 -7.66
#